data_AF-M4D0U3-F1
#
_entry.id   AF-M4D0U3-F1
#
_cell.length_a   1.000
_cell.length_b   1.000
_cell.length_c   1.000
_cell.angle_alpha   90.00
_cell.angle_beta   90.00
_cell.angle_gamma   90.00
#
_symmetry.space_group_name_H-M   'P 1'
#
loop_
_entity.id
_entity.type
_entity.pdbx_description
1 polymer ?
#
loop_
_entity_poly.entity_id
_entity_poly.type
_entity_poly.pdbx_seq_one_letter_code
_entity_poly.pdbx_strand_id
1 'polypeptide(L)'
;MDAARVKPARSTNPPSEVDRLSSLPDCLILQIFLNLPTKDVVQTSALSTRWTTLWKDVSGLDLDAEDFYIRETFVSFFDNFLERNHGLSIHRFKLKYDSFYFEEPAGLINGWVDTAARLKVEHLDVSDSFSEWDPMMNPTVLYTCSNLVSLRLVGMGLPNPERVSLPSLKTVVLILIEFTNKWALENLISKCPVLENFCFERSYDDGIPILRVHSKSLLTFMHDAGYHEDYEEEDRFVEIDAPMLKCLKISDDRTSSFIIKSPPSVVEADIDTVFNLTSERSLGIANEVQKREMVRDFLVGISKVKDMSISSSALEVPMSYMIMQDMYHYRYFVTYIPCVSVGYLLENSPNLKKLSLSLHDSLKKGKSVHKLTLSLDDAPKKEESDIFIELLNFPRLSSSCQIIVR
;
A
#
# COMPACT_ATOMS: atom_id res chain seq x y z
N MET A 1 16.31 21.84 81.41
CA MET A 1 16.93 20.67 80.76
C MET A 1 15.78 19.70 80.55
N ASP A 2 15.21 19.51 79.37
CA ASP A 2 15.79 19.44 78.02
C ASP A 2 14.93 20.14 76.97
N ALA A 3 15.62 20.75 76.00
CA ALA A 3 15.03 21.43 74.85
C ALA A 3 14.68 20.42 73.76
N ALA A 4 13.45 20.53 73.24
CA ALA A 4 12.97 19.81 72.08
C ALA A 4 13.84 20.11 70.84
N ARG A 5 14.36 19.07 70.20
CA ARG A 5 15.09 19.17 68.93
C ARG A 5 14.19 18.69 67.79
N VAL A 6 13.42 19.62 67.21
CA VAL A 6 12.74 19.40 65.93
C VAL A 6 13.81 19.37 64.83
N LYS A 7 13.88 18.25 64.08
CA LYS A 7 14.70 18.15 62.87
C LYS A 7 13.93 18.78 61.71
N PRO A 8 14.50 19.73 60.94
CA PRO A 8 13.85 20.20 59.72
C PRO A 8 14.04 19.15 58.61
N ALA A 9 12.95 18.78 57.94
CA ALA A 9 12.98 18.03 56.70
C ALA A 9 13.61 18.93 55.62
N ARG A 10 14.80 18.56 55.16
CA ARG A 10 15.52 19.26 54.09
C ARG A 10 14.88 18.85 52.76
N SER A 11 13.83 19.57 52.34
CA SER A 11 13.36 19.56 50.96
C SER A 11 14.42 20.27 50.12
N THR A 12 15.20 19.49 49.38
CA THR A 12 16.05 19.98 48.29
C THR A 12 15.66 19.25 47.03
N ASN A 13 14.46 19.55 46.53
CA ASN A 13 14.17 19.33 45.11
C ASN A 13 14.68 20.58 44.36
N PRO A 14 15.40 20.40 43.23
CA PRO A 14 15.79 21.50 42.34
C PRO A 14 14.55 22.27 41.84
N PRO A 15 14.69 23.50 41.31
CA PRO A 15 13.56 24.29 40.83
C PRO A 15 12.75 23.43 39.86
N SER A 16 11.47 23.27 40.21
CA SER A 16 10.51 22.39 39.57
C SER A 16 10.71 22.35 38.06
N GLU A 17 11.12 21.20 37.54
CA GLU A 17 10.84 20.85 36.15
C GLU A 17 9.33 21.02 36.00
N VAL A 18 8.91 22.06 35.27
CA VAL A 18 7.49 22.39 35.13
C VAL A 18 6.82 21.16 34.54
N ASP A 19 5.87 20.57 35.25
CA ASP A 19 5.09 19.45 34.73
C ASP A 19 4.14 19.97 33.65
N ARG A 20 4.67 20.03 32.44
CA ARG A 20 3.96 20.54 31.26
C ARG A 20 2.86 19.59 30.82
N LEU A 21 2.97 18.29 31.09
CA LEU A 21 1.99 17.28 30.70
C LEU A 21 0.74 17.37 31.57
N SER A 22 0.88 17.52 32.89
CA SER A 22 -0.26 17.74 33.78
C SER A 22 -0.97 19.07 33.52
N SER A 23 -0.27 20.06 32.93
CA SER A 23 -0.85 21.37 32.59
C SER A 23 -1.69 21.41 31.31
N LEU A 24 -1.65 20.35 30.48
CA LEU A 24 -2.44 20.30 29.24
C LEU A 24 -3.94 20.22 29.54
N PRO A 25 -4.81 20.90 28.77
CA PRO A 25 -6.25 20.68 28.81
C PRO A 25 -6.66 19.26 28.39
N ASP A 26 -7.80 18.77 28.89
CA ASP A 26 -8.29 17.41 28.62
C ASP A 26 -8.39 17.12 27.12
N CYS A 27 -8.89 18.08 26.33
CA CYS A 27 -9.03 17.92 24.89
C CYS A 27 -7.70 17.63 24.17
N LEU A 28 -6.59 18.23 24.61
CA LEU A 28 -5.27 17.95 24.01
C LEU A 28 -4.73 16.59 24.44
N ILE A 29 -5.01 16.17 25.67
CA ILE A 29 -4.63 14.84 26.16
C ILE A 29 -5.38 13.75 25.39
N LEU A 30 -6.69 13.92 25.17
CA LEU A 30 -7.49 12.99 24.38
C LEU A 30 -6.99 12.89 22.93
N GLN A 31 -6.58 14.01 22.32
CA GLN A 31 -5.95 14.00 21.00
C GLN A 31 -4.61 13.27 20.98
N ILE A 32 -3.80 13.39 22.02
CA ILE A 32 -2.57 12.59 22.16
C ILE A 32 -2.93 11.11 22.28
N PHE A 33 -3.88 10.74 23.15
CA PHE A 33 -4.31 9.36 23.36
C PHE A 33 -4.89 8.71 22.08
N LEU A 34 -5.62 9.45 21.25
CA LEU A 34 -6.14 8.96 19.96
C LEU A 34 -5.05 8.52 18.97
N ASN A 35 -3.79 8.92 19.19
CA ASN A 35 -2.66 8.57 18.36
C ASN A 35 -1.76 7.48 18.96
N LEU A 36 -2.16 6.87 20.07
CA LEU A 36 -1.41 5.82 20.76
C LEU A 36 -2.21 4.51 20.81
N PRO A 37 -1.53 3.35 20.87
CA PRO A 37 -2.17 2.07 21.16
C PRO A 37 -3.00 2.14 22.45
N THR A 38 -4.18 1.50 22.49
CA THR A 38 -5.06 1.56 23.66
C THR A 38 -4.37 1.01 24.92
N LYS A 39 -3.50 0.00 24.76
CA LYS A 39 -2.65 -0.52 25.85
C LYS A 39 -1.81 0.57 26.50
N ASP A 40 -1.10 1.36 25.68
CA ASP A 40 -0.22 2.42 26.17
C ASP A 40 -1.04 3.52 26.86
N VAL A 41 -2.17 3.90 26.26
CA VAL A 41 -3.11 4.86 26.84
C VAL A 41 -3.58 4.41 28.22
N VAL A 42 -4.01 3.14 28.37
CA VAL A 42 -4.44 2.59 29.65
C VAL A 42 -3.29 2.57 30.66
N GLN A 43 -2.07 2.18 30.25
CA GLN A 43 -0.89 2.21 31.11
C GLN A 43 -0.57 3.60 31.66
N THR A 44 -0.83 4.65 30.88
CA THR A 44 -0.62 6.03 31.35
C THR A 44 -1.48 6.38 32.58
N SER A 45 -2.55 5.62 32.87
CA SER A 45 -3.34 5.75 34.10
C SER A 45 -2.51 5.62 35.38
N ALA A 46 -1.36 4.95 35.34
CA ALA A 46 -0.45 4.86 36.47
C ALA A 46 0.28 6.18 36.79
N LEU A 47 0.31 7.12 35.83
CA LEU A 47 1.06 8.39 35.94
C LEU A 47 0.25 9.49 36.60
N SER A 48 -1.09 9.44 36.53
CA SER A 48 -1.96 10.47 37.11
C SER A 48 -3.38 9.96 37.35
N THR A 49 -3.97 10.33 38.48
CA THR A 49 -5.38 10.03 38.79
C THR A 49 -6.33 10.62 37.76
N ARG A 50 -6.00 11.79 37.18
CA ARG A 50 -6.75 12.40 36.09
C ARG A 50 -6.79 11.50 34.86
N TRP A 51 -5.70 10.81 34.56
CA TRP A 51 -5.60 9.97 33.36
C TRP A 51 -6.38 8.66 33.52
N THR A 52 -6.58 8.18 34.76
CA THR A 52 -7.43 6.99 35.05
C THR A 52 -8.90 7.13 34.61
N THR A 53 -9.37 8.37 34.45
CA THR A 53 -10.72 8.67 33.94
C THR A 53 -10.67 9.06 32.47
N LEU A 54 -9.75 9.93 32.06
CA LEU A 54 -9.69 10.46 30.70
C LEU A 54 -9.52 9.41 29.62
N TRP A 55 -8.77 8.34 29.87
CA TRP A 55 -8.59 7.31 28.84
C TRP A 55 -9.92 6.66 28.41
N LYS A 56 -10.93 6.66 29.29
CA LYS A 56 -12.26 6.10 29.02
C LYS A 56 -13.08 6.98 28.09
N ASP A 57 -12.73 8.25 27.98
CA ASP A 57 -13.40 9.24 27.11
C ASP A 57 -12.74 9.32 25.72
N VAL A 58 -11.73 8.48 25.45
CA VAL A 58 -11.06 8.42 24.15
C VAL A 58 -12.00 7.76 23.14
N SER A 59 -12.40 8.54 22.13
CA SER A 59 -13.27 8.10 21.04
C SER A 59 -12.52 7.27 19.98
N GLY A 60 -11.61 6.39 20.40
CA GLY A 60 -10.80 5.59 19.50
C GLY A 60 -10.26 4.32 20.16
N LEU A 61 -10.07 3.31 19.33
CA LEU A 61 -9.62 1.98 19.72
C LEU A 61 -8.45 1.56 18.82
N ASP A 62 -7.35 1.11 19.41
CA ASP A 62 -6.23 0.46 18.72
C ASP A 62 -5.79 -0.72 19.58
N LEU A 63 -6.27 -1.91 19.18
CA LEU A 63 -6.04 -3.16 19.89
C LEU A 63 -5.33 -4.17 19.01
N ASP A 64 -4.37 -4.85 19.62
CA ASP A 64 -3.71 -6.04 19.08
C ASP A 64 -4.07 -7.23 19.97
N ALA A 65 -4.60 -8.31 19.39
CA ALA A 65 -4.91 -9.53 20.13
C ALA A 65 -3.65 -10.12 20.79
N GLU A 66 -2.47 -9.91 20.22
CA GLU A 66 -1.18 -10.36 20.79
C GLU A 66 -0.85 -9.67 22.13
N ASP A 67 -1.48 -8.52 22.43
CA ASP A 67 -1.33 -7.86 23.73
C ASP A 67 -2.07 -8.59 24.87
N PHE A 68 -2.91 -9.58 24.54
CA PHE A 68 -3.74 -10.30 25.48
C PHE A 68 -3.32 -11.77 25.57
N TYR A 69 -2.93 -12.21 26.77
CA TYR A 69 -2.61 -13.62 27.02
C TYR A 69 -3.85 -14.54 26.98
N ILE A 70 -5.03 -13.97 27.20
CA ILE A 70 -6.30 -14.71 27.32
C ILE A 70 -7.30 -14.10 26.35
N ARG A 71 -7.76 -14.90 25.39
CA ARG A 71 -8.73 -14.52 24.36
C ARG A 71 -10.00 -13.92 24.94
N GLU A 72 -10.57 -14.52 25.99
CA GLU A 72 -11.79 -14.04 26.63
C GLU A 72 -11.59 -12.65 27.26
N THR A 73 -10.36 -12.32 27.67
CA THR A 73 -10.03 -10.97 28.18
C THR A 73 -10.01 -9.95 27.05
N PHE A 74 -9.48 -10.31 25.89
CA PHE A 74 -9.54 -9.47 24.69
C PHE A 74 -10.98 -9.21 24.25
N VAL A 75 -11.78 -10.28 24.11
CA VAL A 75 -13.20 -10.19 23.70
C VAL A 75 -13.98 -9.34 24.70
N SER A 76 -13.86 -9.62 25.99
CA SER A 76 -14.58 -8.84 27.02
C SER A 76 -14.12 -7.39 27.08
N PHE A 77 -12.83 -7.09 26.90
CA PHE A 77 -12.35 -5.71 26.83
C PHE A 77 -13.02 -4.97 25.67
N PHE A 78 -13.08 -5.62 24.52
CA PHE A 78 -13.66 -5.07 23.31
C PHE A 78 -15.17 -4.80 23.46
N ASP A 79 -15.92 -5.78 23.94
CA ASP A 79 -17.37 -5.64 24.15
C ASP A 79 -17.66 -4.52 25.16
N ASN A 80 -16.90 -4.46 26.27
CA ASN A 80 -16.99 -3.38 27.25
C ASN A 80 -16.70 -2.00 26.63
N PHE A 81 -15.75 -1.91 25.69
CA PHE A 81 -15.45 -0.65 25.01
C PHE A 81 -16.62 -0.21 24.12
N LEU A 82 -17.17 -1.12 23.31
CA LEU A 82 -18.31 -0.82 22.45
C LEU A 82 -19.56 -0.41 23.25
N GLU A 83 -19.85 -1.12 24.35
CA GLU A 83 -20.98 -0.81 25.22
C GLU A 83 -20.86 0.58 25.86
N ARG A 84 -19.65 0.95 26.33
CA ARG A 84 -19.41 2.26 26.94
C ARG A 84 -19.52 3.41 25.94
N ASN A 85 -19.10 3.19 24.71
CA ASN A 85 -19.16 4.18 23.64
C ASN A 85 -20.49 4.15 22.88
N HIS A 86 -21.49 3.42 23.38
CA HIS A 86 -22.80 3.36 22.76
C HIS A 86 -23.44 4.76 22.68
N GLY A 87 -23.65 5.25 21.46
CA GLY A 87 -24.21 6.58 21.19
C GLY A 87 -23.19 7.69 20.98
N LEU A 88 -21.89 7.39 21.09
CA LEU A 88 -20.80 8.29 20.71
C LEU A 88 -20.27 7.94 19.31
N SER A 89 -19.70 8.93 18.62
CA SER A 89 -18.99 8.70 17.37
C SER A 89 -17.57 8.19 17.66
N ILE A 90 -17.20 7.05 17.09
CA ILE A 90 -15.82 6.57 17.13
C ILE A 90 -15.04 7.26 16.01
N HIS A 91 -13.92 7.89 16.33
CA HIS A 91 -13.06 8.53 15.34
C HIS A 91 -12.16 7.49 14.65
N ARG A 92 -11.51 6.63 15.42
CA ARG A 92 -10.58 5.61 14.90
C ARG A 92 -10.85 4.25 15.53
N PHE A 93 -10.85 3.22 14.72
CA PHE A 93 -10.96 1.85 15.13
C PHE A 93 -9.88 1.05 14.42
N LYS A 94 -8.99 0.45 15.17
CA LYS A 94 -7.92 -0.40 14.69
C LYS A 94 -7.90 -1.70 15.48
N LEU A 95 -7.95 -2.80 14.74
CA LEU A 95 -8.07 -4.14 15.25
C LEU A 95 -7.07 -5.03 14.52
N LYS A 96 -6.06 -5.49 15.25
CA LYS A 96 -5.16 -6.56 14.80
C LYS A 96 -5.51 -7.83 15.57
N TYR A 97 -5.77 -8.90 14.85
CA TYR A 97 -6.10 -10.19 15.44
C TYR A 97 -5.45 -11.30 14.62
N ASP A 98 -5.45 -12.51 15.15
CA ASP A 98 -5.00 -13.70 14.43
C ASP A 98 -6.18 -14.70 14.47
N SER A 99 -6.75 -14.96 13.29
CA SER A 99 -7.92 -15.84 13.13
C SER A 99 -7.69 -17.25 13.67
N PHE A 100 -6.46 -17.75 13.72
CA PHE A 100 -6.14 -19.09 14.19
C PHE A 100 -6.51 -19.30 15.67
N TYR A 101 -6.56 -18.22 16.47
CA TYR A 101 -6.94 -18.29 17.88
C TYR A 101 -8.45 -18.24 18.13
N PHE A 102 -9.27 -18.08 17.10
CA PHE A 102 -10.72 -17.99 17.20
C PHE A 102 -11.39 -19.19 16.51
N GLU A 103 -12.40 -19.78 17.16
CA GLU A 103 -13.16 -20.88 16.56
C GLU A 103 -14.10 -20.39 15.44
N GLU A 104 -14.67 -19.19 15.60
CA GLU A 104 -15.52 -18.53 14.59
C GLU A 104 -15.18 -17.04 14.46
N PRO A 105 -13.97 -16.69 13.95
CA PRO A 105 -13.50 -15.31 13.87
C PRO A 105 -14.46 -14.43 13.05
N ALA A 106 -14.98 -14.95 11.94
CA ALA A 106 -15.81 -14.18 11.01
C ALA A 106 -17.03 -13.56 11.70
N GLY A 107 -17.78 -14.31 12.51
CA GLY A 107 -18.98 -13.81 13.16
C GLY A 107 -18.69 -12.70 14.19
N LEU A 108 -17.68 -12.93 15.02
CA LEU A 108 -17.26 -12.00 16.08
C LEU A 108 -16.72 -10.70 15.49
N ILE A 109 -15.72 -10.80 14.61
CA ILE A 109 -15.06 -9.64 13.99
C ILE A 109 -16.06 -8.86 13.14
N ASN A 110 -16.95 -9.53 12.40
CA ASN A 110 -18.01 -8.87 11.65
C ASN A 110 -18.96 -8.07 12.55
N GLY A 111 -19.38 -8.65 13.68
CA GLY A 111 -20.22 -7.95 14.66
C GLY A 111 -19.56 -6.69 15.22
N TRP A 112 -18.25 -6.75 15.49
CA TRP A 112 -17.47 -5.61 15.94
C TRP A 112 -17.34 -4.52 14.88
N VAL A 113 -17.03 -4.89 13.64
CA VAL A 113 -16.93 -3.95 12.51
C VAL A 113 -18.26 -3.28 12.22
N ASP A 114 -19.35 -4.05 12.17
CA ASP A 114 -20.69 -3.51 11.97
C ASP A 114 -21.11 -2.57 13.12
N THR A 115 -20.68 -2.86 14.35
CA THR A 115 -20.94 -1.98 15.49
C THR A 115 -20.13 -0.69 15.38
N ALA A 116 -18.86 -0.75 15.00
CA ALA A 116 -18.06 0.43 14.72
C ALA A 116 -18.66 1.29 13.60
N ALA A 117 -19.18 0.66 12.54
CA ALA A 117 -19.88 1.34 11.46
C ALA A 117 -21.16 2.05 11.95
N ARG A 118 -21.97 1.40 12.82
CA ARG A 118 -23.13 2.04 13.47
C ARG A 118 -22.73 3.22 14.36
N LEU A 119 -21.55 3.16 14.97
CA LEU A 119 -20.96 4.24 15.74
C LEU A 119 -20.22 5.28 14.86
N LYS A 120 -20.51 5.29 13.54
CA LYS A 120 -20.06 6.31 12.59
C LYS A 120 -18.55 6.46 12.51
N VAL A 121 -17.84 5.33 12.55
CA VAL A 121 -16.37 5.29 12.45
C VAL A 121 -15.84 6.07 11.24
N GLU A 122 -14.82 6.90 11.46
CA GLU A 122 -14.15 7.66 10.39
C GLU A 122 -12.95 6.90 9.82
N HIS A 123 -12.16 6.26 10.67
CA HIS A 123 -10.98 5.48 10.27
C HIS A 123 -11.10 4.04 10.78
N LEU A 124 -11.22 3.09 9.86
CA LEU A 124 -11.27 1.66 10.16
C LEU A 124 -10.01 0.95 9.63
N ASP A 125 -9.33 0.20 10.50
CA ASP A 125 -8.22 -0.67 10.16
C ASP A 125 -8.44 -2.05 10.81
N VAL A 126 -8.63 -3.09 10.01
CA VAL A 126 -8.83 -4.46 10.48
C VAL A 126 -7.80 -5.33 9.80
N SER A 127 -6.96 -5.99 10.59
CA SER A 127 -5.88 -6.82 10.09
C SER A 127 -5.90 -8.19 10.73
N ASP A 128 -5.98 -9.22 9.90
CA ASP A 128 -5.65 -10.58 10.29
C ASP A 128 -4.13 -10.80 10.12
N SER A 129 -3.47 -11.23 11.21
CA SER A 129 -2.04 -11.57 11.21
C SER A 129 -1.76 -12.91 10.53
N PHE A 130 -2.77 -13.78 10.39
CA PHE A 130 -2.62 -15.11 9.83
C PHE A 130 -3.58 -15.31 8.65
N SER A 131 -3.07 -15.07 7.44
CA SER A 131 -3.86 -15.06 6.20
C SER A 131 -3.91 -16.41 5.46
N GLU A 132 -3.61 -17.54 6.11
CA GLU A 132 -3.74 -18.86 5.46
C GLU A 132 -5.17 -19.42 5.58
N TRP A 133 -5.95 -18.92 6.54
CA TRP A 133 -7.34 -19.26 6.72
C TRP A 133 -8.13 -17.99 6.46
N ASP A 134 -8.82 -17.88 5.32
CA ASP A 134 -9.54 -16.66 4.97
C ASP A 134 -10.93 -16.64 5.63
N PRO A 135 -11.11 -16.02 6.82
CA PRO A 135 -12.45 -15.86 7.37
C PRO A 135 -13.26 -15.00 6.41
N MET A 136 -14.33 -15.56 5.88
CA MET A 136 -15.23 -14.80 5.02
C MET A 136 -16.06 -13.83 5.87
N MET A 137 -15.67 -12.57 5.85
CA MET A 137 -16.36 -11.49 6.55
C MET A 137 -17.51 -10.95 5.69
N ASN A 138 -18.61 -10.52 6.30
CA ASN A 138 -19.70 -9.86 5.56
C ASN A 138 -20.17 -8.56 6.26
N PRO A 139 -19.35 -7.51 6.26
CA PRO A 139 -19.65 -6.27 6.97
C PRO A 139 -20.59 -5.39 6.14
N THR A 140 -21.85 -5.82 6.03
CA THR A 140 -22.85 -5.13 5.20
C THR A 140 -23.08 -3.68 5.63
N VAL A 141 -22.97 -3.37 6.92
CA VAL A 141 -23.18 -2.01 7.43
C VAL A 141 -22.00 -1.12 7.06
N LEU A 142 -20.78 -1.67 7.07
CA LEU A 142 -19.57 -0.94 6.72
C LEU A 142 -19.67 -0.30 5.33
N TYR A 143 -20.17 -1.03 4.33
CA TYR A 143 -20.30 -0.55 2.94
C TYR A 143 -21.29 0.62 2.77
N THR A 144 -22.04 0.95 3.81
CA THR A 144 -22.99 2.08 3.83
C THR A 144 -22.62 3.16 4.84
N CYS A 145 -21.44 3.07 5.48
CA CYS A 145 -20.98 4.02 6.47
C CYS A 145 -20.61 5.36 5.81
N SER A 146 -21.46 6.38 6.00
CA SER A 146 -21.28 7.70 5.37
C SER A 146 -20.09 8.50 5.91
N ASN A 147 -19.64 8.18 7.12
CA ASN A 147 -18.57 8.90 7.81
C ASN A 147 -17.18 8.30 7.57
N LEU A 148 -17.12 7.10 6.96
CA LEU A 148 -15.86 6.41 6.72
C LEU A 148 -14.99 7.21 5.74
N VAL A 149 -13.84 7.67 6.22
CA VAL A 149 -12.83 8.44 5.48
C VAL A 149 -11.67 7.53 5.04
N SER A 150 -11.29 6.57 5.88
CA SER A 150 -10.21 5.62 5.60
C SER A 150 -10.63 4.20 5.94
N LEU A 151 -10.37 3.28 5.03
CA LEU A 151 -10.58 1.85 5.18
C LEU A 151 -9.28 1.11 4.92
N ARG A 152 -8.83 0.30 5.88
CA ARG A 152 -7.75 -0.66 5.71
C ARG A 152 -8.20 -2.05 6.12
N LEU A 153 -8.07 -3.02 5.23
CA LEU A 153 -8.40 -4.43 5.48
C LEU A 153 -7.21 -5.30 5.06
N VAL A 154 -6.87 -6.30 5.88
CA VAL A 154 -5.77 -7.24 5.62
C VAL A 154 -6.17 -8.68 5.90
N GLY A 155 -5.95 -9.58 4.94
CA GLY A 155 -6.00 -11.04 5.15
C GLY A 155 -7.39 -11.59 5.43
N MET A 156 -8.39 -11.24 4.61
CA MET A 156 -9.77 -11.72 4.81
C MET A 156 -10.53 -11.84 3.50
N GLY A 157 -11.53 -12.72 3.48
CA GLY A 157 -12.47 -12.87 2.38
C GLY A 157 -13.63 -11.88 2.47
N LEU A 158 -14.01 -11.26 1.36
CA LEU A 158 -15.13 -10.33 1.24
C LEU A 158 -16.13 -10.79 0.16
N PRO A 159 -17.44 -10.82 0.48
CA PRO A 159 -18.46 -11.06 -0.52
C PRO A 159 -18.66 -9.83 -1.39
N ASN A 160 -19.39 -10.02 -2.49
CA ASN A 160 -19.86 -8.89 -3.29
C ASN A 160 -20.77 -7.99 -2.44
N PRO A 161 -20.45 -6.70 -2.27
CA PRO A 161 -21.35 -5.79 -1.58
C PRO A 161 -22.58 -5.52 -2.45
N GLU A 162 -23.77 -5.92 -1.98
CA GLU A 162 -25.04 -5.65 -2.69
C GLU A 162 -25.36 -4.16 -2.79
N ARG A 163 -24.95 -3.40 -1.76
CA ARG A 163 -25.17 -1.95 -1.65
C ARG A 163 -23.89 -1.30 -1.13
N VAL A 164 -23.33 -0.42 -1.94
CA VAL A 164 -22.18 0.41 -1.56
C VAL A 164 -22.56 1.87 -1.67
N SER A 165 -22.35 2.61 -0.59
CA SER A 165 -22.47 4.06 -0.54
C SER A 165 -21.48 4.61 0.48
N LEU A 166 -20.29 4.97 0.01
CA LEU A 166 -19.19 5.48 0.83
C LEU A 166 -18.81 6.91 0.38
N PRO A 167 -19.67 7.91 0.63
CA PRO A 167 -19.55 9.25 0.06
C PRO A 167 -18.33 10.05 0.58
N SER A 168 -17.78 9.68 1.74
CA SER A 168 -16.66 10.39 2.39
C SER A 168 -15.33 9.65 2.27
N LEU A 169 -15.32 8.47 1.64
CA LEU A 169 -14.16 7.59 1.64
C LEU A 169 -13.07 8.11 0.71
N LYS A 170 -11.92 8.46 1.30
CA LYS A 170 -10.76 9.03 0.62
C LYS A 170 -9.63 8.04 0.43
N THR A 171 -9.48 7.09 1.36
CA THR A 171 -8.37 6.15 1.36
C THR A 171 -8.89 4.73 1.52
N VAL A 172 -8.48 3.86 0.59
CA VAL A 172 -8.75 2.42 0.64
C VAL A 172 -7.43 1.68 0.53
N VAL A 173 -7.15 0.82 1.50
CA VAL A 173 -5.98 -0.07 1.53
C VAL A 173 -6.49 -1.50 1.71
N LEU A 174 -6.29 -2.33 0.71
CA LEU A 174 -6.74 -3.72 0.71
C LEU A 174 -5.50 -4.59 0.48
N ILE A 175 -5.17 -5.43 1.45
CA ILE A 175 -3.97 -6.26 1.41
C ILE A 175 -4.37 -7.72 1.58
N LEU A 176 -4.02 -8.55 0.61
CA LEU A 176 -4.31 -9.99 0.62
C LEU A 176 -5.81 -10.24 0.87
N ILE A 177 -6.66 -9.57 0.11
CA ILE A 177 -8.12 -9.69 0.21
C ILE A 177 -8.63 -10.61 -0.89
N GLU A 178 -9.45 -11.58 -0.52
CA GLU A 178 -10.14 -12.48 -1.44
C GLU A 178 -11.56 -12.03 -1.72
N PHE A 179 -11.97 -12.00 -2.99
CA PHE A 179 -13.33 -11.61 -3.38
C PHE A 179 -14.09 -12.77 -3.97
N THR A 180 -15.32 -13.00 -3.49
CA THR A 180 -16.20 -14.04 -4.08
C THR A 180 -16.79 -13.63 -5.44
N ASN A 181 -16.58 -12.38 -5.87
CA ASN A 181 -17.09 -11.86 -7.13
C ASN A 181 -16.04 -10.97 -7.79
N LYS A 182 -15.69 -11.32 -9.04
CA LYS A 182 -14.73 -10.59 -9.88
C LYS A 182 -15.03 -9.11 -10.10
N TRP A 183 -16.26 -8.67 -9.88
CA TRP A 183 -16.69 -7.28 -10.05
C TRP A 183 -16.77 -6.50 -8.73
N ALA A 184 -16.55 -7.14 -7.57
CA ALA A 184 -16.76 -6.53 -6.26
C ALA A 184 -15.92 -5.27 -6.06
N LEU A 185 -14.64 -5.32 -6.45
CA LEU A 185 -13.72 -4.20 -6.28
C LEU A 185 -14.02 -3.04 -7.24
N GLU A 186 -14.39 -3.32 -8.49
CA GLU A 186 -14.84 -2.30 -9.46
C GLU A 186 -16.12 -1.60 -8.94
N ASN A 187 -17.06 -2.38 -8.40
CA ASN A 187 -18.27 -1.87 -7.78
C ASN A 187 -17.96 -1.00 -6.55
N LEU A 188 -17.00 -1.39 -5.72
CA LEU A 188 -16.57 -0.61 -4.55
C LEU A 188 -15.99 0.74 -4.99
N ILE A 189 -15.01 0.73 -5.90
CA ILE A 189 -14.30 1.94 -6.37
C ILE A 189 -15.29 2.92 -7.03
N SER A 190 -16.16 2.43 -7.91
CA SER A 190 -17.11 3.28 -8.65
C SER A 190 -18.15 3.97 -7.75
N LYS A 191 -18.31 3.51 -6.49
CA LYS A 191 -19.24 4.06 -5.49
C LYS A 191 -18.54 4.92 -4.42
N CYS A 192 -17.26 5.22 -4.60
CA CYS A 192 -16.48 6.11 -3.73
C CYS A 192 -16.13 7.42 -4.48
N PRO A 193 -17.03 8.43 -4.52
CA PRO A 193 -16.87 9.60 -5.39
C PRO A 193 -15.68 10.50 -5.04
N VAL A 194 -15.18 10.45 -3.80
CA VAL A 194 -14.08 11.28 -3.29
C VAL A 194 -12.80 10.49 -3.01
N LEU A 195 -12.67 9.29 -3.57
CA LEU A 195 -11.51 8.42 -3.37
C LEU A 195 -10.24 9.08 -3.90
N GLU A 196 -9.29 9.38 -3.02
CA GLU A 196 -8.01 10.03 -3.34
C GLU A 196 -6.86 9.01 -3.42
N ASN A 197 -6.85 7.99 -2.54
CA ASN A 197 -5.78 7.01 -2.45
C ASN A 197 -6.32 5.59 -2.46
N PHE A 198 -5.79 4.75 -3.35
CA PHE A 198 -6.14 3.35 -3.43
C PHE A 198 -4.86 2.50 -3.45
N CYS A 199 -4.74 1.59 -2.49
CA CYS A 199 -3.69 0.58 -2.43
C CYS A 199 -4.34 -0.81 -2.48
N PHE A 200 -3.87 -1.65 -3.39
CA PHE A 200 -4.30 -3.02 -3.51
C PHE A 200 -3.09 -3.94 -3.64
N GLU A 201 -2.89 -4.77 -2.62
CA GLU A 201 -1.92 -5.86 -2.62
C GLU A 201 -2.70 -7.16 -2.80
N ARG A 202 -2.49 -7.84 -3.92
CA ARG A 202 -3.26 -9.02 -4.32
C ARG A 202 -2.86 -10.25 -3.50
N SER A 203 -3.85 -11.02 -3.06
CA SER A 203 -3.60 -12.42 -2.68
C SER A 203 -3.36 -13.28 -3.92
N TYR A 204 -2.95 -14.53 -3.70
CA TYR A 204 -2.81 -15.50 -4.79
C TYR A 204 -4.16 -15.75 -5.47
N ASP A 205 -5.20 -16.12 -4.73
CA ASP A 205 -6.55 -16.36 -5.26
C ASP A 205 -7.53 -15.26 -4.84
N ASP A 206 -7.30 -14.04 -5.34
CA ASP A 206 -8.14 -12.88 -4.99
C ASP A 206 -9.54 -12.90 -5.65
N GLY A 207 -9.84 -13.87 -6.52
CA GLY A 207 -11.09 -13.92 -7.29
C GLY A 207 -11.26 -12.77 -8.31
N ILE A 208 -10.21 -11.99 -8.60
CA ILE A 208 -10.24 -10.84 -9.51
C ILE A 208 -9.30 -11.05 -10.71
N PRO A 209 -9.77 -11.69 -11.80
CA PRO A 209 -8.98 -11.84 -13.02
C PRO A 209 -8.73 -10.49 -13.73
N ILE A 210 -9.69 -9.55 -13.63
CA ILE A 210 -9.62 -8.23 -14.27
C ILE A 210 -9.86 -7.16 -13.22
N LEU A 211 -8.84 -6.39 -12.90
CA LEU A 211 -8.93 -5.23 -12.02
C LEU A 211 -9.23 -3.98 -12.84
N ARG A 212 -10.42 -3.39 -12.67
CA ARG A 212 -10.76 -2.10 -13.28
C ARG A 212 -10.78 -1.00 -12.23
N VAL A 213 -9.87 -0.06 -12.38
CA VAL A 213 -9.75 1.14 -11.53
C VAL A 213 -10.35 2.32 -12.28
N HIS A 214 -11.66 2.49 -12.10
CA HIS A 214 -12.41 3.60 -12.69
C HIS A 214 -12.79 4.61 -11.62
N SER A 215 -12.01 5.69 -11.52
CA SER A 215 -12.28 6.75 -10.54
C SER A 215 -11.93 8.12 -11.10
N LYS A 216 -12.84 9.08 -10.94
CA LYS A 216 -12.61 10.46 -11.40
C LYS A 216 -11.89 11.33 -10.37
N SER A 217 -11.73 10.86 -9.13
CA SER A 217 -11.10 11.59 -8.02
C SER A 217 -9.74 11.03 -7.58
N LEU A 218 -9.38 9.82 -8.04
CA LEU A 218 -8.17 9.12 -7.60
C LEU A 218 -6.90 9.90 -7.93
N LEU A 219 -6.04 10.08 -6.91
CA LEU A 219 -4.77 10.79 -6.98
C LEU A 219 -3.58 9.84 -6.88
N THR A 220 -3.69 8.78 -6.07
CA THR A 220 -2.63 7.79 -5.85
C THR A 220 -3.19 6.39 -6.06
N PHE A 221 -2.52 5.61 -6.90
CA PHE A 221 -2.81 4.19 -7.06
C PHE A 221 -1.52 3.39 -6.81
N MET A 222 -1.59 2.46 -5.85
CA MET A 222 -0.55 1.48 -5.56
C MET A 222 -1.12 0.09 -5.81
N HIS A 223 -0.41 -0.67 -6.62
CA HIS A 223 -0.76 -2.03 -7.01
C HIS A 223 0.43 -2.93 -6.75
N ASP A 224 0.23 -3.95 -5.92
CA ASP A 224 1.25 -4.95 -5.58
C ASP A 224 0.69 -6.36 -5.85
N ALA A 225 1.46 -7.18 -6.54
CA ALA A 225 1.23 -8.60 -6.67
C ALA A 225 2.59 -9.31 -6.73
N GLY A 226 3.07 -9.72 -5.56
CA GLY A 226 4.37 -10.38 -5.40
C GLY A 226 4.54 -11.67 -6.24
N TYR A 227 5.78 -12.14 -6.28
CA TYR A 227 6.23 -13.31 -7.04
C TYR A 227 5.84 -14.63 -6.37
N HIS A 228 5.32 -15.60 -7.13
CA HIS A 228 5.06 -16.97 -6.67
C HIS A 228 5.54 -18.00 -7.72
N GLU A 229 6.31 -18.99 -7.27
CA GLU A 229 7.02 -19.95 -8.15
C GLU A 229 6.15 -21.12 -8.67
N ASP A 230 4.96 -21.38 -8.10
CA ASP A 230 4.48 -22.76 -8.01
C ASP A 230 3.12 -23.12 -8.63
N TYR A 231 2.42 -22.25 -9.38
CA TYR A 231 1.09 -22.62 -9.87
C TYR A 231 0.72 -22.08 -11.26
N GLU A 232 -0.23 -22.74 -11.91
CA GLU A 232 -0.74 -22.39 -13.24
C GLU A 232 -1.36 -20.98 -13.24
N GLU A 233 -0.57 -19.99 -13.68
CA GLU A 233 -1.06 -18.61 -13.73
C GLU A 233 -2.14 -18.45 -14.81
N GLU A 234 -3.34 -18.05 -14.40
CA GLU A 234 -4.35 -17.46 -15.29
C GLU A 234 -3.94 -16.03 -15.64
N ASP A 235 -4.15 -15.63 -16.90
CA ASP A 235 -3.85 -14.26 -17.34
C ASP A 235 -4.64 -13.23 -16.54
N ARG A 236 -3.92 -12.31 -15.90
CA ARG A 236 -4.50 -11.19 -15.16
C ARG A 236 -4.39 -9.90 -15.93
N PHE A 237 -5.40 -9.04 -15.76
CA PHE A 237 -5.50 -7.77 -16.47
C PHE A 237 -5.77 -6.63 -15.49
N VAL A 238 -5.13 -5.48 -15.73
CA VAL A 238 -5.36 -4.25 -14.97
C VAL A 238 -5.70 -3.13 -15.93
N GLU A 239 -6.86 -2.50 -15.74
CA GLU A 239 -7.31 -1.34 -16.50
C GLU A 239 -7.46 -0.13 -15.58
N ILE A 240 -6.81 0.98 -15.95
CA ILE A 240 -6.80 2.21 -15.16
C ILE A 240 -7.42 3.34 -15.99
N ASP A 241 -8.60 3.80 -15.58
CA ASP A 241 -9.21 5.07 -16.02
C ASP A 241 -9.36 6.01 -14.82
N ALA A 242 -8.27 6.73 -14.54
CA ALA A 242 -8.18 7.69 -13.45
C ALA A 242 -7.58 9.03 -13.95
N PRO A 243 -8.39 9.96 -14.47
CA PRO A 243 -7.88 11.18 -15.12
C PRO A 243 -7.25 12.20 -14.16
N MET A 244 -7.39 12.05 -12.85
CA MET A 244 -6.75 12.91 -11.83
C MET A 244 -5.52 12.26 -11.18
N LEU A 245 -5.13 11.06 -11.62
CA LEU A 245 -4.05 10.28 -11.03
C LEU A 245 -2.73 11.04 -11.10
N LYS A 246 -2.05 11.23 -9.97
CA LYS A 246 -0.76 11.91 -9.85
C LYS A 246 0.39 10.95 -9.58
N CYS A 247 0.15 9.89 -8.82
CA CYS A 247 1.15 8.90 -8.44
C CYS A 247 0.64 7.50 -8.80
N LEU A 248 1.41 6.79 -9.62
CA LEU A 248 1.17 5.40 -9.99
C LEU A 248 2.33 4.54 -9.49
N LYS A 249 2.05 3.52 -8.68
CA LYS A 249 3.04 2.54 -8.24
C LYS A 249 2.56 1.14 -8.59
N ILE A 250 3.37 0.39 -9.32
CA ILE A 250 3.09 -0.98 -9.74
C ILE A 250 4.29 -1.83 -9.32
N SER A 251 4.06 -2.90 -8.58
CA SER A 251 5.02 -3.94 -8.21
C SER A 251 4.36 -5.29 -8.48
N ASP A 252 4.45 -5.82 -9.68
CA ASP A 252 3.63 -6.95 -10.12
C ASP A 252 4.30 -7.82 -11.19
N ASP A 253 4.55 -9.08 -10.87
CA ASP A 253 5.14 -10.04 -11.81
C ASP A 253 4.12 -10.96 -12.51
N ARG A 254 2.87 -10.95 -12.05
CA ARG A 254 1.79 -11.88 -12.40
C ARG A 254 0.81 -11.33 -13.45
N THR A 255 0.69 -10.01 -13.57
CA THR A 255 -0.28 -9.37 -14.47
C THR A 255 0.24 -9.36 -15.91
N SER A 256 -0.53 -9.98 -16.81
CA SER A 256 -0.20 -10.11 -18.22
C SER A 256 -0.38 -8.82 -19.02
N SER A 257 -1.21 -7.88 -18.54
CA SER A 257 -1.50 -6.64 -19.27
C SER A 257 -1.97 -5.50 -18.38
N PHE A 258 -1.39 -4.32 -18.62
CA PHE A 258 -1.79 -3.05 -18.01
C PHE A 258 -2.27 -2.07 -19.07
N ILE A 259 -3.49 -1.57 -18.93
CA ILE A 259 -4.11 -0.61 -19.85
C ILE A 259 -4.36 0.71 -19.12
N ILE A 260 -3.71 1.78 -19.57
CA ILE A 260 -3.88 3.13 -19.00
C ILE A 260 -4.64 4.01 -20.00
N LYS A 261 -5.89 4.36 -19.69
CA LYS A 261 -6.79 5.08 -20.61
C LYS A 261 -6.69 6.61 -20.53
N SER A 262 -6.27 7.18 -19.40
CA SER A 262 -6.41 8.62 -19.12
C SER A 262 -5.10 9.30 -18.70
N PRO A 263 -4.14 9.60 -19.62
CA PRO A 263 -2.82 10.08 -19.22
C PRO A 263 -2.54 11.59 -19.47
N PRO A 264 -3.08 12.52 -18.66
CA PRO A 264 -2.52 13.88 -18.61
C PRO A 264 -2.11 14.39 -17.21
N SER A 265 -2.42 13.71 -16.11
CA SER A 265 -2.18 14.20 -14.75
C SER A 265 -1.10 13.45 -13.96
N VAL A 266 -0.63 12.29 -14.46
CA VAL A 266 0.37 11.49 -13.74
C VAL A 266 1.69 12.25 -13.68
N VAL A 267 2.12 12.54 -12.45
CA VAL A 267 3.35 13.28 -12.15
C VAL A 267 4.48 12.32 -11.85
N GLU A 268 4.20 11.26 -11.11
CA GLU A 268 5.15 10.26 -10.63
C GLU A 268 4.67 8.86 -11.02
N ALA A 269 5.57 8.05 -11.59
CA ALA A 269 5.34 6.64 -11.85
C ALA A 269 6.51 5.81 -11.31
N ASP A 270 6.20 4.73 -10.59
CA ASP A 270 7.15 3.75 -10.08
C ASP A 270 6.70 2.36 -10.54
N ILE A 271 7.42 1.79 -11.51
CA ILE A 271 6.97 0.62 -12.27
C ILE A 271 7.98 -0.50 -12.10
N ASP A 272 7.59 -1.54 -11.38
CA ASP A 272 8.31 -2.79 -11.26
C ASP A 272 7.40 -3.94 -11.69
N THR A 273 7.67 -4.52 -12.86
CA THR A 273 6.83 -5.58 -13.44
C THR A 273 7.56 -6.33 -14.53
N VAL A 274 7.20 -7.60 -14.74
CA VAL A 274 7.63 -8.40 -15.90
C VAL A 274 6.49 -8.70 -16.89
N PHE A 275 5.31 -8.07 -16.74
CA PHE A 275 4.13 -8.32 -17.58
C PHE A 275 3.80 -9.82 -17.79
N ASN A 276 4.06 -10.65 -16.77
CA ASN A 276 3.98 -12.10 -16.83
C ASN A 276 4.65 -12.70 -18.09
N LEU A 277 5.92 -12.38 -18.29
CA LEU A 277 6.72 -12.88 -19.41
C LEU A 277 7.79 -13.89 -19.01
N THR A 278 8.03 -14.05 -17.72
CA THR A 278 8.98 -15.03 -17.17
C THR A 278 8.42 -16.44 -17.14
N SER A 279 7.10 -16.62 -17.26
CA SER A 279 6.48 -17.94 -17.36
C SER A 279 6.81 -18.56 -18.72
N GLU A 280 7.62 -19.63 -18.73
CA GLU A 280 8.12 -20.36 -19.91
C GLU A 280 7.04 -21.02 -20.80
N ARG A 281 5.76 -20.63 -20.70
CA ARG A 281 4.72 -21.10 -21.61
C ARG A 281 5.00 -20.55 -23.00
N SER A 282 5.71 -21.34 -23.80
CA SER A 282 6.07 -21.16 -25.21
C SER A 282 5.07 -20.28 -25.97
N LEU A 283 5.31 -18.97 -25.98
CA LEU A 283 4.45 -18.03 -26.69
C LEU A 283 4.65 -18.28 -28.19
N GLY A 284 3.55 -18.57 -28.89
CA GLY A 284 3.56 -18.52 -30.34
C GLY A 284 3.89 -17.10 -30.82
N ILE A 285 4.51 -16.97 -32.00
CA ILE A 285 4.94 -15.68 -32.58
C ILE A 285 3.82 -14.61 -32.60
N ALA A 286 2.55 -15.02 -32.76
CA ALA A 286 1.42 -14.09 -32.74
C ALA A 286 1.14 -13.50 -31.35
N ASN A 287 1.34 -14.28 -30.28
CA ASN A 287 1.17 -13.81 -28.90
C ASN A 287 2.32 -12.85 -28.50
N GLU A 288 3.52 -13.06 -29.05
CA GLU A 288 4.67 -12.18 -28.87
C GLU A 288 4.45 -10.76 -29.41
N VAL A 289 3.92 -10.64 -30.63
CA VAL A 289 3.62 -9.33 -31.24
C VAL A 289 2.57 -8.57 -30.41
N GLN A 290 1.53 -9.26 -29.97
CA GLN A 290 0.50 -8.67 -29.11
C GLN A 290 1.05 -8.19 -27.77
N LYS A 291 1.94 -8.96 -27.13
CA LYS A 291 2.60 -8.54 -25.89
C LYS A 291 3.49 -7.32 -26.11
N ARG A 292 4.22 -7.23 -27.24
CA ARG A 292 5.01 -6.02 -27.58
C ARG A 292 4.14 -4.78 -27.74
N GLU A 293 3.04 -4.90 -28.48
CA GLU A 293 2.10 -3.79 -28.66
C GLU A 293 1.51 -3.35 -27.32
N MET A 294 1.17 -4.29 -26.44
CA MET A 294 0.67 -4.01 -25.10
C MET A 294 1.69 -3.27 -24.23
N VAL A 295 2.95 -3.71 -24.18
CA VAL A 295 4.00 -2.99 -23.43
C VAL A 295 4.24 -1.60 -24.03
N ARG A 296 4.29 -1.48 -25.35
CA ARG A 296 4.41 -0.17 -26.03
C ARG A 296 3.26 0.76 -25.63
N ASP A 297 2.02 0.27 -25.69
CA ASP A 297 0.84 1.07 -25.39
C ASP A 297 0.81 1.48 -23.90
N PHE A 298 1.30 0.62 -23.00
CA PHE A 298 1.53 0.96 -21.60
C PHE A 298 2.58 2.09 -21.43
N LEU A 299 3.75 1.97 -22.09
CA LEU A 299 4.80 3.00 -22.06
C LEU A 299 4.31 4.33 -22.63
N VAL A 300 3.52 4.30 -23.70
CA VAL A 300 2.83 5.48 -24.25
C VAL A 300 1.88 6.07 -23.20
N GLY A 301 1.15 5.23 -22.47
CA GLY A 301 0.28 5.62 -21.37
C GLY A 301 0.99 6.39 -20.25
N ILE A 302 2.26 6.08 -19.96
CA ILE A 302 3.05 6.76 -18.91
C ILE A 302 4.05 7.81 -19.45
N SER A 303 4.11 8.03 -20.76
CA SER A 303 5.06 8.95 -21.39
C SER A 303 5.01 10.41 -20.90
N LYS A 304 3.89 10.87 -20.35
CA LYS A 304 3.73 12.27 -19.90
C LYS A 304 4.17 12.53 -18.46
N VAL A 305 4.68 11.52 -17.77
CA VAL A 305 5.15 11.57 -16.38
C VAL A 305 6.37 12.49 -16.24
N LYS A 306 6.52 13.13 -15.07
CA LYS A 306 7.67 14.01 -14.77
C LYS A 306 8.80 13.24 -14.09
N ASP A 307 8.46 12.41 -13.12
CA ASP A 307 9.40 11.60 -12.34
C ASP A 307 9.07 10.14 -12.54
N MET A 308 9.93 9.40 -13.24
CA MET A 308 9.70 7.99 -13.58
C MET A 308 10.79 7.12 -12.96
N SER A 309 10.37 6.10 -12.22
CA SER A 309 11.15 4.95 -11.78
C SER A 309 10.62 3.73 -12.53
N ILE A 310 11.48 2.97 -13.20
CA ILE A 310 11.09 1.77 -13.92
C ILE A 310 12.17 0.68 -13.78
N SER A 311 11.77 -0.56 -13.51
CA SER A 311 12.68 -1.70 -13.44
C SER A 311 13.13 -2.14 -14.83
N SER A 312 14.33 -2.73 -14.90
CA SER A 312 14.91 -3.24 -16.14
C SER A 312 14.06 -4.37 -16.71
N SER A 313 13.49 -5.19 -15.85
CA SER A 313 12.63 -6.31 -16.22
C SER A 313 11.39 -5.85 -16.98
N ALA A 314 10.83 -4.67 -16.64
CA ALA A 314 9.74 -4.05 -17.39
C ALA A 314 10.15 -3.60 -18.80
N LEU A 315 11.46 -3.44 -19.04
CA LEU A 315 12.07 -2.96 -20.28
C LEU A 315 12.79 -4.05 -21.08
N GLU A 316 12.93 -5.28 -20.55
CA GLU A 316 13.58 -6.43 -21.20
C GLU A 316 12.74 -7.04 -22.32
N VAL A 317 11.42 -6.88 -22.21
CA VAL A 317 10.40 -7.45 -23.09
C VAL A 317 10.45 -6.96 -24.55
N PRO A 318 10.59 -5.66 -24.83
CA PRO A 318 10.34 -5.16 -26.18
C PRO A 318 11.36 -5.63 -27.21
N MET A 319 12.52 -6.24 -26.85
CA MET A 319 13.62 -6.44 -27.82
C MET A 319 14.38 -7.77 -27.78
N SER A 320 14.07 -8.74 -26.92
CA SER A 320 14.72 -10.07 -26.95
C SER A 320 14.65 -10.79 -28.30
N TYR A 321 13.77 -10.35 -29.23
CA TYR A 321 13.60 -10.94 -30.55
C TYR A 321 13.81 -10.00 -31.76
N MET A 322 13.98 -8.67 -31.58
CA MET A 322 14.26 -7.79 -32.75
C MET A 322 15.70 -7.93 -33.28
N ILE A 323 16.62 -8.50 -32.48
CA ILE A 323 18.04 -8.67 -32.85
C ILE A 323 18.36 -10.12 -33.30
N MET A 324 17.36 -11.02 -33.40
CA MET A 324 17.56 -12.35 -33.98
C MET A 324 17.53 -12.35 -35.52
N GLN A 325 18.23 -11.41 -36.15
CA GLN A 325 18.69 -11.60 -37.54
C GLN A 325 20.20 -11.43 -37.71
N ASP A 326 20.91 -10.82 -36.76
CA ASP A 326 22.36 -10.77 -36.77
C ASP A 326 22.85 -10.47 -35.34
N MET A 327 23.47 -11.45 -34.65
CA MET A 327 24.55 -11.29 -33.65
C MET A 327 24.63 -12.48 -32.67
N TYR A 328 25.66 -13.31 -32.82
CA TYR A 328 25.99 -14.45 -31.93
C TYR A 328 26.81 -14.05 -30.68
N HIS A 329 26.39 -13.05 -29.90
CA HIS A 329 27.05 -12.71 -28.63
C HIS A 329 26.04 -12.47 -27.51
N TYR A 330 25.68 -13.56 -26.83
CA TYR A 330 24.74 -13.63 -25.70
C TYR A 330 25.04 -12.62 -24.57
N ARG A 331 26.30 -12.19 -24.43
CA ARG A 331 26.77 -11.32 -23.34
C ARG A 331 26.52 -9.82 -23.56
N TYR A 332 26.36 -9.38 -24.82
CA TYR A 332 25.99 -7.99 -25.14
C TYR A 332 24.47 -7.80 -25.25
N PHE A 333 23.71 -8.90 -25.31
CA PHE A 333 22.26 -8.88 -25.52
C PHE A 333 21.49 -8.37 -24.29
N VAL A 334 21.95 -8.74 -23.09
CA VAL A 334 21.29 -8.37 -21.82
C VAL A 334 21.41 -6.87 -21.54
N THR A 335 22.51 -6.24 -21.94
CA THR A 335 22.78 -4.81 -21.72
C THR A 335 22.24 -3.89 -22.81
N TYR A 336 22.06 -4.38 -24.05
CA TYR A 336 21.58 -3.56 -25.17
C TYR A 336 20.07 -3.30 -25.16
N ILE A 337 19.29 -4.24 -24.63
CA ILE A 337 17.82 -4.17 -24.61
C ILE A 337 17.30 -3.04 -23.70
N PRO A 338 17.80 -2.86 -22.47
CA PRO A 338 17.43 -1.72 -21.63
C PRO A 338 17.73 -0.38 -22.31
N CYS A 339 18.86 -0.24 -23.01
CA CYS A 339 19.26 1.00 -23.68
C CYS A 339 18.25 1.47 -24.74
N VAL A 340 17.71 0.56 -25.57
CA VAL A 340 16.73 0.90 -26.61
C VAL A 340 15.39 1.32 -26.00
N SER A 341 14.90 0.58 -25.01
CA SER A 341 13.64 0.90 -24.34
C SER A 341 13.73 2.23 -23.57
N VAL A 342 14.88 2.50 -22.95
CA VAL A 342 15.18 3.79 -22.33
C VAL A 342 15.26 4.90 -23.37
N GLY A 343 15.90 4.65 -24.52
CA GLY A 343 15.93 5.58 -25.65
C GLY A 343 14.52 5.97 -26.11
N TYR A 344 13.64 4.99 -26.28
CA TYR A 344 12.23 5.23 -26.60
C TYR A 344 11.54 6.13 -25.55
N LEU A 345 11.74 5.86 -24.26
CA LEU A 345 11.19 6.69 -23.19
C LEU A 345 11.73 8.13 -23.24
N LEU A 346 13.04 8.31 -23.46
CA LEU A 346 13.66 9.63 -23.56
C LEU A 346 13.17 10.43 -24.78
N GLU A 347 12.93 9.74 -25.90
CA GLU A 347 12.46 10.33 -27.16
C GLU A 347 10.95 10.64 -27.15
N ASN A 348 10.16 9.91 -26.35
CA ASN A 348 8.70 10.02 -26.36
C ASN A 348 8.12 10.69 -25.11
N SER A 349 8.94 11.05 -24.11
CA SER A 349 8.47 11.65 -22.85
C SER A 349 8.77 13.15 -22.75
N PRO A 350 7.87 14.04 -23.19
CA PRO A 350 8.15 15.49 -23.29
C PRO A 350 8.25 16.19 -21.93
N ASN A 351 7.66 15.62 -20.88
CA ASN A 351 7.60 16.23 -19.55
C ASN A 351 8.63 15.64 -18.56
N LEU A 352 9.38 14.64 -18.98
CA LEU A 352 10.26 13.87 -18.11
C LEU A 352 11.37 14.78 -17.58
N LYS A 353 11.48 14.86 -16.26
CA LYS A 353 12.51 15.61 -15.54
C LYS A 353 13.53 14.69 -14.91
N LYS A 354 13.08 13.54 -14.43
CA LYS A 354 13.92 12.54 -13.79
C LYS A 354 13.51 11.15 -14.28
N LEU A 355 14.49 10.41 -14.77
CA LEU A 355 14.38 8.99 -15.04
C LEU A 355 15.31 8.23 -14.08
N SER A 356 14.76 7.18 -13.50
CA SER A 356 15.36 6.36 -12.48
C SER A 356 15.17 4.90 -12.95
N LEU A 357 16.27 4.13 -13.05
CA LEU A 357 16.27 2.77 -13.59
C LEU A 357 16.81 1.75 -12.58
N SER A 358 16.05 0.68 -12.33
CA SER A 358 16.38 -0.38 -11.36
C SER A 358 16.80 -1.60 -12.13
N LEU A 359 18.08 -1.94 -12.07
CA LEU A 359 18.58 -3.14 -12.72
C LEU A 359 18.33 -4.31 -11.78
N HIS A 360 17.63 -5.32 -12.28
CA HIS A 360 17.30 -6.48 -11.49
C HIS A 360 18.49 -7.45 -11.47
N ASP A 361 19.22 -7.51 -10.36
CA ASP A 361 20.06 -8.65 -10.02
C ASP A 361 19.16 -9.71 -9.39
N SER A 362 18.93 -10.80 -10.10
CA SER A 362 18.10 -11.92 -9.66
C SER A 362 18.42 -12.32 -8.21
N LEU A 363 17.44 -12.13 -7.32
CA LEU A 363 17.37 -12.56 -5.91
C LEU A 363 18.17 -11.73 -4.88
N LYS A 364 17.49 -10.82 -4.15
CA LYS A 364 17.60 -10.77 -2.67
C LYS A 364 16.49 -9.98 -1.95
N LYS A 365 15.87 -10.69 -1.00
CA LYS A 365 15.08 -10.18 0.12
C LYS A 365 15.82 -9.06 0.87
N GLY A 366 15.12 -7.96 1.15
CA GLY A 366 15.31 -7.19 2.37
C GLY A 366 15.69 -5.72 2.23
N LYS A 367 14.67 -4.87 2.45
CA LYS A 367 14.70 -3.46 2.91
C LYS A 367 14.96 -2.35 1.87
N SER A 368 13.84 -1.80 1.42
CA SER A 368 13.57 -0.36 1.22
C SER A 368 14.75 0.55 0.84
N VAL A 369 15.01 0.65 -0.46
CA VAL A 369 15.93 1.64 -1.02
C VAL A 369 15.14 2.87 -1.46
N HIS A 370 15.24 3.95 -0.68
CA HIS A 370 14.80 5.27 -1.13
C HIS A 370 15.86 5.82 -2.08
N LYS A 371 15.58 5.81 -3.39
CA LYS A 371 16.33 6.45 -4.50
C LYS A 371 16.95 5.44 -5.46
N LEU A 372 16.62 5.61 -6.73
CA LEU A 372 17.17 4.78 -7.78
C LEU A 372 18.45 5.37 -8.35
N THR A 373 19.49 4.58 -8.18
CA THR A 373 20.87 4.70 -8.65
C THR A 373 21.01 3.65 -9.76
N LEU A 374 21.63 3.98 -10.90
CA LEU A 374 22.07 2.94 -11.83
C LEU A 374 23.16 2.12 -11.11
N SER A 375 22.77 1.03 -10.45
CA SER A 375 23.66 0.06 -9.84
C SER A 375 23.73 -1.13 -10.79
N LEU A 376 24.79 -1.17 -11.59
CA LEU A 376 25.15 -2.34 -12.39
C LEU A 376 26.04 -3.20 -11.50
N ASP A 377 25.50 -3.73 -10.40
CA ASP A 377 26.31 -4.35 -9.34
C ASP A 377 27.13 -5.57 -9.82
N ASP A 378 26.83 -6.12 -11.01
CA ASP A 378 27.60 -7.18 -11.67
C ASP A 378 28.21 -6.82 -13.05
N ALA A 379 28.11 -5.58 -13.54
CA ALA A 379 28.81 -5.20 -14.77
C ALA A 379 30.26 -4.77 -14.45
N PRO A 380 31.27 -5.21 -15.22
CA PRO A 380 32.61 -4.66 -15.09
C PRO A 380 32.55 -3.14 -15.27
N LYS A 381 33.20 -2.35 -14.40
CA LYS A 381 33.22 -0.87 -14.38
C LYS A 381 33.33 -0.16 -15.74
N LYS A 382 33.87 -0.84 -16.74
CA LYS A 382 33.95 -0.36 -18.13
C LYS A 382 32.59 -0.41 -18.84
N GLU A 383 31.85 -1.50 -18.69
CA GLU A 383 30.49 -1.67 -19.24
C GLU A 383 29.50 -0.68 -18.60
N GLU A 384 29.65 -0.35 -17.31
CA GLU A 384 28.88 0.72 -16.67
C GLU A 384 29.09 2.07 -17.34
N SER A 385 30.35 2.40 -17.64
CA SER A 385 30.71 3.63 -18.33
C SER A 385 30.20 3.64 -19.77
N ASP A 386 30.23 2.51 -20.47
CA ASP A 386 29.84 2.42 -21.88
C ASP A 386 28.31 2.55 -22.04
N ILE A 387 27.52 1.87 -21.20
CA ILE A 387 26.05 2.00 -21.15
C ILE A 387 25.66 3.44 -20.79
N PHE A 388 26.34 4.03 -19.81
CA PHE A 388 26.07 5.40 -19.42
C PHE A 388 26.37 6.41 -20.54
N ILE A 389 27.49 6.22 -21.27
CA ILE A 389 27.82 7.04 -22.44
C ILE A 389 26.77 6.88 -23.53
N GLU A 390 26.29 5.65 -23.78
CA GLU A 390 25.24 5.38 -24.76
C GLU A 390 23.92 6.06 -24.37
N LEU A 391 23.53 5.97 -23.09
CA LEU A 391 22.34 6.64 -22.54
C LEU A 391 22.39 8.17 -22.66
N LEU A 392 23.57 8.77 -22.51
CA LEU A 392 23.77 10.21 -22.70
C LEU A 392 23.65 10.66 -24.16
N ASN A 393 23.86 9.75 -25.12
CA ASN A 393 23.81 10.03 -26.55
C ASN A 393 22.39 9.98 -27.12
N PHE A 394 21.40 9.42 -26.42
CA PHE A 394 20.02 9.41 -26.91
C PHE A 394 19.44 10.82 -26.97
N PRO A 395 18.73 11.16 -28.06
CA PRO A 395 18.03 12.44 -28.15
C PRO A 395 16.93 12.49 -27.10
N ARG A 396 16.87 13.61 -26.37
CA ARG A 396 15.91 13.84 -25.30
C ARG A 396 14.84 14.79 -25.78
N LEU A 397 13.58 14.40 -25.65
CA LEU A 397 12.45 15.29 -25.95
C LEU A 397 12.31 16.40 -24.89
N SER A 398 12.59 16.07 -23.63
CA SER A 398 12.71 17.05 -22.53
C SER A 398 14.17 17.49 -22.36
N SER A 399 14.45 18.76 -22.65
CA SER A 399 15.76 19.38 -22.43
C SER A 399 16.13 19.52 -20.95
N SER A 400 15.15 19.36 -20.05
CA SER A 400 15.32 19.42 -18.59
C SER A 400 15.53 18.05 -17.93
N CYS A 401 15.45 16.96 -18.71
CA CYS A 401 15.57 15.60 -18.21
C CYS A 401 16.99 15.32 -17.71
N GLN A 402 17.11 15.11 -16.40
CA GLN A 402 18.34 14.66 -15.76
C GLN A 402 18.33 13.14 -15.69
N ILE A 403 19.33 12.53 -16.33
CA ILE A 403 19.71 11.14 -16.06
C ILE A 403 20.68 11.22 -14.88
N ILE A 404 20.23 10.82 -13.70
CA ILE A 404 21.01 10.93 -12.47
C ILE A 404 21.69 9.60 -12.22
N VAL A 405 23.03 9.61 -12.24
CA VAL A 405 23.89 8.45 -11.96
C VAL A 405 24.72 8.79 -10.74
N ARG A 406 24.82 7.89 -9.77
CA ARG A 406 25.66 8.09 -8.59
C ARG A 406 26.51 6.89 -8.31
#